data_AF-A0A9P0C6I4-F1
#
_entry.id   AF-A0A9P0C6I4-F1
#
_cell.length_a   1.000
_cell.length_b   1.000
_cell.length_c   1.000
_cell.angle_alpha   90.00
_cell.angle_beta   90.00
_cell.angle_gamma   90.00
#
_symmetry.space_group_name_H-M   'P 1'
#
loop_
_entity.id
_entity.type
_entity.pdbx_description
1 polymer ?
#
loop_
_entity_poly.entity_id
_entity_poly.type
_entity_poly.pdbx_seq_one_letter_code
_entity_poly.pdbx_strand_id
1 'polypeptide(L)'
;MGVRCIKGRGEAEATCAQLNAQGLVDAVISQDSDCFAYGARRVYRNFSVSNAAGGGAMQGSVDCYDAQQMFAAIGFGRNKMVALAMLCGCDYGVGACGSSINTVVSFLHTISDNEIIPRLISWVSDTQRYEELARWCNAPGRCDRCGHVGRTHVRNGCPVCATHKGCNDLGHKLVF
;
A
#
# COMPACT_ATOMS: atom_id res chain seq x y z
N MET A 1 -6.13 -8.54 -39.74
CA MET A 1 -6.80 -7.80 -38.64
C MET A 1 -6.49 -6.30 -38.62
N GLY A 2 -5.46 -5.74 -39.27
CA GLY A 2 -5.31 -4.27 -39.43
C GLY A 2 -5.06 -3.48 -38.14
N VAL A 3 -4.98 -4.16 -36.99
CA VAL A 3 -4.71 -3.57 -35.67
C VAL A 3 -3.22 -3.27 -35.53
N ARG A 4 -2.89 -2.09 -34.99
CA ARG A 4 -1.51 -1.72 -34.69
C ARG A 4 -1.07 -2.35 -33.38
N CYS A 5 0.07 -3.04 -33.42
CA CYS A 5 0.73 -3.58 -32.24
C CYS A 5 1.99 -2.77 -31.97
N ILE A 6 2.24 -2.44 -30.71
CA ILE A 6 3.42 -1.70 -30.26
C ILE A 6 4.18 -2.61 -29.30
N LYS A 7 5.50 -2.69 -29.46
CA LYS A 7 6.37 -3.45 -28.56
C LYS A 7 6.90 -2.54 -27.46
N GLY A 8 6.53 -2.82 -26.21
CA GLY A 8 7.09 -2.17 -25.03
C GLY A 8 8.57 -2.48 -24.83
N ARG A 9 9.29 -1.61 -24.10
CA ARG A 9 10.71 -1.85 -23.75
C ARG A 9 10.87 -2.78 -22.54
N GLY A 10 9.81 -2.95 -21.75
CA GLY A 10 9.72 -3.82 -20.58
C GLY A 10 8.31 -4.37 -20.46
N GLU A 11 7.71 -4.27 -19.27
CA GLU A 11 6.34 -4.72 -19.04
C GLU A 11 5.33 -4.05 -19.99
N ALA A 12 4.40 -4.85 -20.50
CA ALA A 12 3.34 -4.38 -21.39
C ALA A 12 2.44 -3.38 -20.66
N GLU A 13 2.10 -3.69 -19.40
CA GLU A 13 1.32 -2.83 -18.49
C GLU A 13 1.94 -1.44 -18.34
N ALA A 14 3.25 -1.36 -18.12
CA ALA A 14 3.96 -0.11 -17.96
C ALA A 14 3.90 0.74 -19.23
N THR A 15 4.02 0.10 -20.39
CA THR A 15 3.92 0.78 -21.68
C THR A 15 2.50 1.30 -21.92
N CYS A 16 1.48 0.49 -21.67
CA CYS A 16 0.09 0.88 -21.80
C CYS A 16 -0.29 2.02 -20.84
N ALA A 17 0.14 1.92 -19.58
CA ALA A 17 -0.05 2.96 -18.57
C ALA A 17 0.60 4.28 -18.99
N GLN A 18 1.81 4.24 -19.55
CA GLN A 18 2.49 5.42 -20.07
C GLN A 18 1.73 6.06 -21.24
N LEU A 19 1.26 5.27 -22.21
CA LEU A 19 0.47 5.77 -23.33
C LEU A 19 -0.83 6.44 -22.84
N ASN A 20 -1.48 5.85 -21.82
CA ASN A 20 -2.69 6.42 -21.23
C ASN A 20 -2.40 7.70 -20.43
N ALA A 21 -1.31 7.74 -19.68
CA ALA A 21 -0.86 8.93 -18.96
C ALA A 21 -0.54 10.10 -19.91
N GLN A 22 0.02 9.80 -21.09
CA GLN A 22 0.29 10.77 -22.15
C GLN A 22 -0.94 11.18 -22.96
N GLY A 23 -2.09 10.52 -22.78
CA GLY A 23 -3.31 10.79 -23.53
C GLY A 23 -3.30 10.27 -24.97
N LEU A 24 -2.40 9.33 -25.31
CA LEU A 24 -2.38 8.67 -26.61
C LEU A 24 -3.44 7.57 -26.74
N VAL A 25 -3.92 7.05 -25.61
CA VAL A 25 -5.03 6.09 -25.51
C VAL A 25 -5.96 6.50 -24.37
N ASP A 26 -7.27 6.29 -24.53
CA ASP A 26 -8.27 6.71 -23.55
C ASP A 26 -8.30 5.84 -22.28
N ALA A 27 -8.02 4.55 -22.41
CA ALA A 27 -8.01 3.59 -21.32
C ALA A 27 -7.09 2.40 -21.61
N VAL A 28 -6.67 1.72 -20.55
CA VAL A 28 -5.95 0.44 -20.61
C VAL A 28 -6.91 -0.68 -20.24
N ILE A 29 -7.03 -1.71 -21.08
CA ILE A 29 -7.77 -2.92 -20.72
C ILE A 29 -6.78 -3.92 -20.12
N SER A 30 -6.91 -4.23 -18.84
CA SER A 30 -6.08 -5.22 -18.15
C SER A 30 -6.81 -5.81 -16.95
N GLN A 31 -6.42 -7.02 -16.53
CA GLN A 31 -6.86 -7.63 -15.27
C GLN A 31 -5.86 -7.41 -14.14
N ASP A 32 -4.71 -6.77 -14.39
CA ASP A 32 -3.70 -6.56 -13.35
C ASP A 32 -3.84 -5.16 -12.77
N SER A 33 -3.53 -5.04 -11.48
CA SER A 33 -3.64 -3.76 -10.74
C SER A 33 -2.39 -2.90 -10.90
N ASP A 34 -1.30 -3.46 -11.40
CA ASP A 34 0.01 -2.83 -11.46
C ASP A 34 0.03 -1.65 -12.43
N CYS A 35 -0.86 -1.66 -13.44
CA CYS A 35 -1.22 -0.51 -14.26
C CYS A 35 -1.35 0.82 -13.46
N PHE A 36 -1.97 0.80 -12.28
CA PHE A 36 -2.13 2.02 -11.46
C PHE A 36 -0.82 2.48 -10.84
N ALA A 37 0.05 1.56 -10.41
CA ALA A 37 1.38 1.86 -9.90
C ALA A 37 2.27 2.46 -11.01
N TYR A 38 2.12 2.01 -12.26
CA TYR A 38 2.78 2.61 -13.42
C TYR A 38 2.21 3.97 -13.84
N GLY A 39 1.03 4.34 -13.33
CA GLY A 39 0.42 5.65 -13.55
C GLY A 39 -0.66 5.68 -14.62
N ALA A 40 -1.32 4.54 -14.91
CA ALA A 40 -2.53 4.54 -15.71
C ALA A 40 -3.61 5.43 -15.09
N ARG A 41 -4.30 6.22 -15.91
CA ARG A 41 -5.40 7.11 -15.50
C ARG A 41 -6.75 6.40 -15.53
N ARG A 42 -6.98 5.55 -16.53
CA ARG A 42 -8.23 4.80 -16.68
C ARG A 42 -7.94 3.36 -17.06
N VAL A 43 -8.43 2.43 -16.25
CA VAL A 43 -8.25 0.99 -16.46
C VAL A 43 -9.60 0.30 -16.52
N TYR A 44 -9.78 -0.55 -17.52
CA TYR A 44 -10.95 -1.38 -17.73
C TYR A 44 -10.62 -2.82 -17.34
N ARG A 45 -11.31 -3.31 -16.31
CA ARG A 45 -11.18 -4.69 -15.82
C ARG A 45 -12.44 -5.48 -16.14
N ASN A 46 -12.32 -6.79 -16.03
CA ASN A 46 -13.44 -7.73 -16.22
C ASN A 46 -14.19 -7.54 -17.55
N PHE A 47 -13.45 -7.20 -18.62
CA PHE A 47 -14.02 -6.97 -19.94
C PHE A 47 -14.63 -8.27 -20.51
N SER A 48 -15.95 -8.40 -20.47
CA SER A 48 -16.67 -9.56 -21.00
C SER A 48 -17.54 -9.16 -22.19
N VAL A 49 -17.30 -9.81 -23.33
CA VAL A 49 -18.06 -9.62 -24.58
C VAL A 49 -19.03 -10.79 -24.81
N SER A 50 -18.96 -11.84 -24.00
CA SER A 50 -19.71 -13.08 -24.19
C SER A 50 -21.00 -13.12 -23.37
N ASN A 51 -22.11 -13.53 -24.00
CA ASN A 51 -23.39 -13.84 -23.35
C ASN A 51 -23.35 -15.09 -22.45
N ALA A 52 -22.23 -15.83 -22.43
CA ALA A 52 -22.01 -16.98 -21.56
C ALA A 52 -21.36 -16.52 -20.25
N ALA A 53 -22.18 -16.42 -19.21
CA ALA A 53 -21.75 -16.10 -17.86
C ALA A 53 -20.87 -17.23 -17.29
N GLY A 54 -19.56 -17.06 -17.33
CA GLY A 54 -18.61 -17.86 -16.57
C GLY A 54 -17.56 -16.92 -15.97
N GLY A 55 -17.62 -16.66 -14.66
CA GLY A 55 -16.57 -15.92 -13.96
C GLY A 55 -16.95 -14.58 -13.31
N GLY A 56 -18.23 -14.31 -13.04
CA GLY A 56 -18.62 -13.20 -12.14
C GLY A 56 -18.73 -11.80 -12.77
N ALA A 57 -18.50 -11.65 -14.07
CA ALA A 57 -18.90 -10.44 -14.82
C ALA A 57 -20.40 -10.46 -15.14
N MET A 58 -21.08 -9.32 -14.95
CA MET A 58 -22.43 -9.12 -15.47
C MET A 58 -22.37 -9.14 -17.01
N GLN A 59 -23.40 -9.66 -17.67
CA GLN A 59 -23.42 -9.83 -19.12
C GLN A 59 -23.08 -8.51 -19.84
N GLY A 60 -22.06 -8.52 -20.69
CA GLY A 60 -21.67 -7.34 -21.48
C GLY A 60 -21.19 -6.14 -20.67
N SER A 61 -20.76 -6.33 -19.42
CA SER A 61 -20.24 -5.24 -18.58
C SER A 61 -18.71 -5.15 -18.59
N VAL A 62 -18.21 -3.97 -18.27
CA VAL A 62 -16.79 -3.71 -18.00
C VAL A 62 -16.69 -2.83 -16.76
N ASP A 63 -15.75 -3.16 -15.88
CA ASP A 63 -15.49 -2.36 -14.69
C ASP A 63 -14.54 -1.23 -15.05
N CYS A 64 -15.03 0.01 -14.97
CA CYS A 64 -14.24 1.20 -15.23
C CYS A 64 -13.66 1.75 -13.93
N TYR A 65 -12.33 1.80 -13.88
CA TYR A 65 -11.60 2.39 -12.77
C TYR A 65 -10.88 3.64 -13.24
N ASP A 66 -11.30 4.79 -12.71
CA ASP A 66 -10.62 6.07 -12.89
C ASP A 66 -9.69 6.31 -11.70
N ALA A 67 -8.39 6.43 -11.98
CA ALA A 67 -7.36 6.57 -10.95
C ALA A 67 -7.57 7.83 -10.11
N GLN A 68 -8.04 8.94 -10.70
CA GLN A 68 -8.27 10.18 -9.97
C GLN A 68 -9.42 10.02 -8.97
N GLN A 69 -10.53 9.40 -9.40
CA GLN A 69 -11.67 9.13 -8.52
C GLN A 69 -11.30 8.12 -7.42
N MET A 70 -10.59 7.05 -7.80
CA MET A 70 -10.11 6.04 -6.86
C MET A 70 -9.20 6.66 -5.79
N PHE A 71 -8.20 7.44 -6.21
CA PHE A 71 -7.27 8.15 -5.32
C PHE A 71 -7.96 9.16 -4.43
N ALA A 72 -8.95 9.90 -4.93
CA ALA A 72 -9.75 10.81 -4.13
C ALA A 72 -10.58 10.06 -3.08
N ALA A 73 -11.18 8.91 -3.44
CA ALA A 73 -12.03 8.12 -2.55
C ALA A 73 -11.24 7.46 -1.41
N ILE A 74 -10.05 6.93 -1.72
CA ILE A 74 -9.20 6.25 -0.71
C ILE A 74 -8.19 7.18 -0.04
N GLY A 75 -8.07 8.43 -0.51
CA GLY A 75 -7.09 9.40 0.02
C GLY A 75 -5.62 9.03 -0.25
N PHE A 76 -5.35 8.29 -1.33
CA PHE A 76 -4.00 7.85 -1.69
C PHE A 76 -3.51 8.59 -2.93
N GLY A 77 -2.19 8.74 -3.07
CA GLY A 77 -1.57 9.09 -4.34
C GLY A 77 -0.87 7.88 -4.95
N ARG A 78 -0.17 8.14 -6.06
CA ARG A 78 0.56 7.09 -6.79
C ARG A 78 1.66 6.48 -5.94
N ASN A 79 2.36 7.26 -5.11
CA ASN A 79 3.45 6.76 -4.28
C ASN A 79 2.94 5.78 -3.23
N LYS A 80 1.79 6.06 -2.60
CA LYS A 80 1.12 5.13 -1.68
C LYS A 80 0.65 3.86 -2.38
N MET A 81 0.24 3.91 -3.65
CA MET A 81 -0.06 2.68 -4.41
C MET A 81 1.18 1.84 -4.65
N VAL A 82 2.29 2.45 -5.02
CA VAL A 82 3.57 1.75 -5.18
C VAL A 82 4.01 1.14 -3.85
N ALA A 83 3.87 1.88 -2.75
CA ALA A 83 4.12 1.38 -1.40
C ALA A 83 3.19 0.21 -1.02
N LEU A 84 1.91 0.28 -1.36
CA LEU A 84 0.94 -0.79 -1.14
C LEU A 84 1.36 -2.07 -1.88
N ALA A 85 1.74 -1.96 -3.16
CA ALA A 85 2.22 -3.09 -3.96
C ALA A 85 3.52 -3.70 -3.37
N MET A 86 4.45 -2.87 -2.88
CA MET A 86 5.68 -3.37 -2.24
C MET A 86 5.43 -4.04 -0.89
N LEU A 87 4.46 -3.56 -0.10
CA LEU A 87 4.18 -4.08 1.24
C LEU A 87 3.28 -5.32 1.22
N CYS A 88 2.22 -5.31 0.41
CA CYS A 88 1.30 -6.44 0.26
C CYS A 88 1.84 -7.54 -0.66
N GLY A 89 2.78 -7.20 -1.52
CA GLY A 89 3.31 -8.08 -2.55
C GLY A 89 2.75 -7.75 -3.93
N CYS A 90 3.60 -7.94 -4.93
CA CYS A 90 3.31 -7.77 -6.35
C CYS A 90 4.17 -8.77 -7.14
N ASP A 91 4.09 -8.75 -8.46
CA ASP A 91 4.87 -9.68 -9.30
C ASP A 91 6.39 -9.53 -9.12
N TYR A 92 6.84 -8.39 -8.57
CA TYR A 92 8.23 -8.12 -8.26
C TYR A 92 8.71 -8.64 -6.89
N GLY A 93 7.81 -9.12 -6.02
CA GLY A 93 8.19 -9.63 -4.71
C GLY A 93 7.04 -10.01 -3.80
N VAL A 94 7.32 -10.89 -2.84
CA VAL A 94 6.33 -11.57 -1.98
C VAL A 94 5.65 -10.65 -0.95
N GLY A 95 6.00 -9.37 -0.91
CA GLY A 95 5.52 -8.41 0.09
C GLY A 95 6.36 -8.44 1.37
N ALA A 96 6.70 -7.27 1.89
CA ALA A 96 7.68 -7.15 2.98
C ALA A 96 7.19 -7.68 4.34
N CYS A 97 5.89 -7.82 4.55
CA CYS A 97 5.38 -7.92 5.92
C CYS A 97 4.28 -8.96 6.18
N GLY A 98 3.89 -9.79 5.19
CA GLY A 98 2.79 -10.78 5.36
C GLY A 98 1.53 -10.19 6.00
N SER A 99 1.39 -8.87 5.92
CA SER A 99 0.45 -8.08 6.70
C SER A 99 -0.85 -8.00 5.93
N SER A 100 -1.96 -7.99 6.66
CA SER A 100 -3.26 -7.79 6.02
C SER A 100 -3.29 -6.45 5.28
N ILE A 101 -3.98 -6.41 4.14
CA ILE A 101 -4.16 -5.18 3.37
C ILE A 101 -4.67 -4.02 4.23
N ASN A 102 -5.54 -4.32 5.21
CA ASN A 102 -6.08 -3.33 6.14
C ASN A 102 -5.00 -2.69 7.02
N THR A 103 -4.03 -3.48 7.48
CA THR A 103 -2.89 -2.99 8.28
C THR A 103 -2.03 -2.05 7.45
N VAL A 104 -1.74 -2.43 6.21
CA VAL A 104 -0.94 -1.61 5.30
C VAL A 104 -1.66 -0.32 4.95
N VAL A 105 -2.95 -0.37 4.62
CA VAL A 105 -3.76 0.81 4.32
C VAL A 105 -3.80 1.77 5.52
N SER A 106 -4.03 1.26 6.73
CA SER A 106 -4.00 2.07 7.96
C SER A 106 -2.64 2.76 8.15
N PHE A 107 -1.54 2.04 7.95
CA PHE A 107 -0.19 2.59 7.99
C PHE A 107 0.02 3.68 6.92
N LEU A 108 -0.41 3.46 5.68
CA LEU A 108 -0.29 4.44 4.60
C LEU A 108 -1.10 5.72 4.86
N HIS A 109 -2.16 5.68 5.66
CA HIS A 109 -2.86 6.89 6.10
C HIS A 109 -2.08 7.72 7.12
N THR A 110 -1.13 7.13 7.85
CA THR A 110 -0.32 7.85 8.86
C THR A 110 0.80 8.69 8.26
N ILE A 111 1.13 8.48 6.97
CA ILE A 111 2.26 9.13 6.28
C ILE A 111 1.73 9.89 5.06
N SER A 112 2.36 11.01 4.71
CA SER A 112 2.03 11.73 3.47
C SER A 112 2.47 10.95 2.22
N ASP A 113 1.85 11.22 1.07
CA ASP A 113 2.16 10.48 -0.17
C ASP A 113 3.61 10.70 -0.66
N ASN A 114 4.20 11.86 -0.40
CA ASN A 114 5.57 12.16 -0.83
C ASN A 114 6.64 11.58 0.11
N GLU A 115 6.30 11.30 1.37
CA GLU A 115 7.24 10.80 2.37
C GLU A 115 7.30 9.27 2.44
N ILE A 116 6.30 8.57 1.87
CA ILE A 116 6.21 7.12 2.00
C ILE A 116 7.38 6.38 1.35
N ILE A 117 7.80 6.77 0.14
CA ILE A 117 8.89 6.10 -0.57
C ILE A 117 10.24 6.33 0.15
N PRO A 118 10.63 7.58 0.50
CA PRO A 118 11.81 7.81 1.34
C PRO A 118 11.78 7.02 2.65
N ARG A 119 10.61 6.91 3.28
CA ARG A 119 10.44 6.15 4.52
C ARG A 119 10.68 4.66 4.31
N LEU A 120 10.17 4.07 3.24
CA LEU A 120 10.42 2.65 2.93
C LEU A 120 11.90 2.40 2.61
N ILE A 121 12.54 3.32 1.89
CA ILE A 121 13.99 3.23 1.59
C ILE A 121 14.81 3.30 2.89
N SER A 122 14.41 4.11 3.87
CA SER A 122 15.11 4.18 5.16
C SER A 122 15.07 2.86 5.93
N TRP A 123 14.05 2.01 5.70
CA TRP A 123 13.97 0.68 6.34
C TRP A 123 15.05 -0.27 5.84
N VAL A 124 15.45 -0.12 4.57
CA VAL A 124 16.50 -0.91 3.94
C VAL A 124 17.87 -0.29 4.15
N SER A 125 17.94 1.04 4.28
CA SER A 125 19.21 1.77 4.40
C SER A 125 19.74 1.81 5.83
N ASP A 126 18.86 1.85 6.84
CA ASP A 126 19.20 1.92 8.26
C ASP A 126 18.84 0.62 8.98
N THR A 127 19.40 -0.50 8.51
CA THR A 127 19.07 -1.84 9.01
C THR A 127 19.31 -1.97 10.51
N GLN A 128 20.38 -1.37 11.05
CA GLN A 128 20.70 -1.44 12.48
C GLN A 128 19.58 -0.85 13.34
N ARG A 129 19.10 0.36 13.02
CA ARG A 129 18.00 0.99 13.75
C ARG A 129 16.74 0.13 13.72
N TYR A 130 16.39 -0.44 12.57
CA TYR A 130 15.17 -1.24 12.43
C TYR A 130 15.29 -2.62 13.06
N GLU A 131 16.48 -3.21 13.10
CA GLU A 131 16.75 -4.41 13.89
C GLU A 131 16.63 -4.14 15.40
N GLU A 132 17.17 -3.02 15.89
CA GLU A 132 17.04 -2.60 17.29
C GLU A 132 15.56 -2.39 17.65
N LEU A 133 14.80 -1.71 16.79
CA LEU A 133 13.35 -1.55 16.94
C LEU A 133 12.62 -2.89 16.91
N ALA A 134 13.01 -3.83 16.05
CA ALA A 134 12.41 -5.16 15.99
C ALA A 134 12.70 -5.97 17.27
N ARG A 135 13.95 -5.94 17.75
CA ARG A 135 14.35 -6.56 19.03
C ARG A 135 13.58 -5.95 20.20
N TRP A 136 13.42 -4.63 20.20
CA TRP A 136 12.62 -3.92 21.19
C TRP A 136 11.14 -4.28 21.12
N CYS A 137 10.56 -4.36 19.91
CA CYS A 137 9.17 -4.75 19.71
C CYS A 137 8.89 -6.16 20.22
N ASN A 138 9.85 -7.08 20.07
CA ASN A 138 9.78 -8.47 20.50
C ASN A 138 10.19 -8.70 21.96
N ALA A 139 10.53 -7.65 22.71
CA ALA A 139 10.98 -7.79 24.09
C ALA A 139 9.86 -8.33 25.01
N PRO A 140 10.11 -9.41 25.77
CA PRO A 140 9.11 -10.00 26.65
C PRO A 140 8.75 -9.03 27.78
N GLY A 141 7.45 -9.01 28.14
CA GLY A 141 6.96 -8.17 29.23
C GLY A 141 6.73 -6.70 28.88
N ARG A 142 6.89 -6.27 27.62
CA ARG A 142 6.54 -4.93 27.13
C ARG A 142 5.03 -4.66 27.17
N CYS A 143 4.65 -3.40 27.41
CA CYS A 143 3.29 -2.88 27.24
C CYS A 143 3.02 -2.44 25.79
N ASP A 144 1.88 -2.86 25.22
CA ASP A 144 1.56 -2.64 23.80
C ASP A 144 1.26 -1.17 23.43
N ARG A 145 0.92 -0.31 24.40
CA ARG A 145 0.61 1.11 24.15
C ARG A 145 1.83 2.02 24.21
N CYS A 146 2.54 1.98 25.34
CA CYS A 146 3.66 2.88 25.60
C CYS A 146 5.03 2.23 25.42
N GLY A 147 5.09 0.90 25.29
CA GLY A 147 6.33 0.19 25.00
C GLY A 147 7.31 0.02 26.15
N HIS A 148 6.96 0.45 27.37
CA HIS A 148 7.77 0.21 28.57
C HIS A 148 7.56 -1.18 29.14
N VAL A 149 8.56 -1.66 29.90
CA VAL A 149 8.51 -2.97 30.58
C VAL A 149 7.42 -2.95 31.65
N GLY A 150 6.58 -3.98 31.65
CA GLY A 150 5.42 -4.18 32.53
C GLY A 150 4.10 -4.26 31.78
N ARG A 151 3.71 -5.45 31.29
CA ARG A 151 2.39 -5.71 30.66
C ARG A 151 1.18 -5.24 31.48
N THR A 152 1.33 -5.09 32.78
CA THR A 152 0.27 -4.82 33.75
C THR A 152 -0.11 -3.34 33.90
N HIS A 153 0.62 -2.40 33.30
CA HIS A 153 0.34 -0.97 33.49
C HIS A 153 -0.66 -0.36 32.48
N VAL A 154 -1.25 -1.15 31.59
CA VAL A 154 -2.32 -0.69 30.67
C VAL A 154 -3.55 -0.17 31.44
N ARG A 155 -3.77 -0.60 32.69
CA ARG A 155 -4.84 -0.09 33.57
C ARG A 155 -4.32 0.78 34.72
N ASN A 156 -3.15 0.44 35.28
CA ASN A 156 -2.65 1.05 36.52
C ASN A 156 -1.76 2.28 36.30
N GLY A 157 -1.44 2.62 35.05
CA GLY A 157 -0.58 3.76 34.73
C GLY A 157 0.91 3.40 34.76
N CYS A 158 1.70 4.05 33.91
CA CYS A 158 3.11 3.75 33.72
C CYS A 158 3.98 4.80 34.41
N PRO A 159 4.90 4.39 35.30
CA PRO A 159 5.78 5.32 36.02
C PRO A 159 6.72 6.06 35.07
N VAL A 160 7.10 5.45 33.94
CA VAL A 160 7.97 6.07 32.94
C VAL A 160 7.21 7.06 32.07
N CYS A 161 5.92 6.81 31.79
CA CYS A 161 5.05 7.78 31.10
C CYS A 161 4.44 8.83 32.03
N ALA A 162 4.74 8.76 33.34
CA ALA A 162 4.09 9.53 34.40
C ALA A 162 2.55 9.49 34.33
N THR A 163 1.97 8.35 33.91
CA THR A 163 0.52 8.17 33.89
C THR A 163 0.05 7.43 35.13
N HIS A 164 -1.05 7.89 35.75
CA HIS A 164 -1.60 7.30 36.99
C HIS A 164 -2.83 6.41 36.75
N LYS A 165 -3.43 6.45 35.55
CA LYS A 165 -4.50 5.53 35.10
C LYS A 165 -4.32 5.26 33.61
N GLY A 166 -4.00 4.02 33.28
CA GLY A 166 -3.72 3.55 31.92
C GLY A 166 -2.47 4.11 31.24
N CYS A 167 -2.01 3.45 30.19
CA CYS A 167 -0.91 3.94 29.37
C CYS A 167 -1.42 4.74 28.16
N ASN A 168 -0.76 5.87 27.87
CA ASN A 168 -0.99 6.65 26.67
C ASN A 168 0.03 6.26 25.58
N ASP A 169 -0.33 6.45 24.31
CA ASP A 169 0.55 6.15 23.16
C ASP A 169 1.69 7.19 23.02
N LEU A 170 1.73 8.18 23.92
CA LEU A 170 2.70 9.27 23.95
C LEU A 170 4.02 8.90 24.62
N GLY A 171 4.13 7.72 25.26
CA GLY A 171 5.37 7.25 25.88
C GLY A 171 6.57 7.22 24.93
N HIS A 172 6.33 7.08 23.63
CA HIS A 172 7.38 7.05 22.60
C HIS A 172 7.74 8.43 22.02
N LYS A 173 6.96 9.49 22.28
CA LYS A 173 7.24 10.83 21.74
C LYS A 173 8.32 11.60 22.50
N LEU A 174 8.83 11.06 23.60
CA LEU A 174 9.89 11.69 24.39
C LEU A 174 11.30 11.13 24.10
N VAL A 175 11.45 10.20 23.14
CA VAL A 175 12.74 9.58 22.78
C VAL A 175 13.01 9.63 21.26
N PHE A 176 12.36 10.54 20.52
CA PHE A 176 12.74 10.89 19.15
C PHE A 176 12.82 12.39 19.00
#